data_AF-A0A2E9GL04-F1
#
_entry.id   AF-A0A2E9GL04-F1
#
_cell.length_a   1.000
_cell.length_b   1.000
_cell.length_c   1.000
_cell.angle_alpha   90.00
_cell.angle_beta   90.00
_cell.angle_gamma   90.00
#
_symmetry.space_group_name_H-M   'P 1'
#
loop_
_entity.id
_entity.type
_entity.pdbx_description
1 polymer ?
#
loop_
_entity_poly.entity_id
_entity_poly.type
_entity_poly.pdbx_seq_one_letter_code
_entity_poly.pdbx_strand_id
1 'polypeptide(L)'
;MVHGGFFNRVSNTFKMMKSCLDVLKKDRELILFPVFAAISVAIFVLIISAGGYLDNLDTEQGGSLAPLILLIFGANFLIVFFNSALVSAALERLRGGDPNVKSGLSHAIKHIHHIFFWSIIVTIVAI
;
A
#
# COMPACT_ATOMS: atom_id res chain seq x y z
N MET A 1 41.31 28.25 -3.08
CA MET A 1 41.23 26.78 -3.27
C MET A 1 39.92 26.27 -2.67
N VAL A 2 38.81 26.36 -3.41
CA VAL A 2 37.51 25.78 -3.01
C VAL A 2 37.32 24.52 -3.84
N HIS A 3 37.81 23.39 -3.34
CA HIS A 3 37.59 22.06 -3.92
C HIS A 3 36.99 21.14 -2.85
N GLY A 4 35.91 21.60 -2.21
CA GLY A 4 34.98 20.74 -1.47
C GLY A 4 33.84 20.36 -2.41
N GLY A 5 34.14 19.52 -3.40
CA GLY A 5 33.26 19.16 -4.50
C GLY A 5 31.94 18.54 -4.06
N PHE A 6 30.95 18.56 -4.95
CA PHE A 6 29.64 17.91 -4.91
C PHE A 6 29.51 16.71 -3.94
N PHE A 7 30.49 15.81 -3.90
CA PHE A 7 30.59 14.69 -2.95
C PHE A 7 30.44 15.04 -1.47
N ASN A 8 31.00 16.16 -0.99
CA ASN A 8 30.82 16.58 0.41
C ASN A 8 29.39 17.04 0.69
N ARG A 9 28.72 17.66 -0.29
CA ARG A 9 27.31 18.07 -0.16
C ARG A 9 26.39 16.85 -0.17
N VAL A 10 26.63 15.93 -1.10
CA VAL A 10 25.90 14.65 -1.20
C VAL A 10 26.07 13.85 0.09
N SER A 11 27.29 13.72 0.62
CA SER A 11 27.57 13.06 1.91
C SER A 11 26.80 13.69 3.06
N ASN A 12 26.74 15.02 3.13
CA ASN A 12 26.00 15.72 4.18
C ASN A 12 24.47 15.52 4.04
N THR A 13 23.94 15.52 2.82
CA THR A 13 22.53 15.19 2.55
C THR A 13 22.20 13.75 2.94
N PHE A 14 23.06 12.79 2.58
CA PHE A 14 22.91 11.39 3.00
C PHE A 14 22.98 11.24 4.52
N LYS A 15 23.85 12.01 5.21
CA LYS A 15 23.95 12.01 6.67
C LYS A 15 22.66 12.52 7.34
N MET A 16 22.08 13.61 6.82
CA MET A 16 20.79 14.13 7.29
C MET A 16 19.66 13.13 7.01
N MET A 17 19.64 12.53 5.81
CA MET A 17 18.67 11.50 5.44
C MET A 17 18.78 10.27 6.35
N LYS A 18 20.00 9.86 6.73
CA LYS A 18 20.26 8.76 7.68
C LYS A 18 19.75 9.10 9.08
N SER A 19 19.94 10.33 9.56
CA SER A 19 19.37 10.78 10.83
C SER A 19 17.84 10.77 10.81
N CYS A 20 17.22 11.21 9.70
CA CYS A 20 15.76 11.09 9.54
C CYS A 20 15.32 9.61 9.48
N LEU A 21 16.11 8.74 8.84
CA LEU A 21 15.88 7.30 8.77
C LEU A 21 16.02 6.61 10.13
N ASP A 22 16.97 7.02 10.98
CA ASP A 22 17.14 6.47 12.32
C ASP A 22 16.00 6.90 13.25
N VAL A 23 15.44 8.10 13.06
CA VAL A 23 14.20 8.53 13.74
C VAL A 23 12.99 7.76 13.20
N LEU A 24 12.88 7.55 11.88
CA LEU A 24 11.80 6.76 11.26
C LEU A 24 11.86 5.27 11.63
N LYS A 25 13.06 4.70 11.81
CA LYS A 25 13.26 3.32 12.27
C LYS A 25 12.66 3.06 13.64
N LYS A 26 12.38 4.10 14.42
CA LYS A 26 11.69 4.01 15.69
C LYS A 26 10.20 3.70 15.50
N ASP A 27 9.61 4.04 14.36
CA ASP A 27 8.21 3.82 14.03
C ASP A 27 8.00 2.49 13.28
N ARG A 28 8.41 1.37 13.89
CA ARG A 28 8.20 0.01 13.30
C ARG A 28 6.74 -0.27 12.97
N GLU A 29 5.81 0.38 13.65
CA GLU A 29 4.37 0.21 13.44
C GLU A 29 3.90 0.67 12.06
N LEU A 30 4.54 1.68 11.46
CA LEU A 30 4.17 2.18 10.14
C LEU A 30 4.55 1.20 9.01
N ILE A 31 5.64 0.45 9.17
CA ILE A 31 6.09 -0.58 8.20
C ILE A 31 5.17 -1.81 8.20
N LEU A 32 4.37 -2.00 9.25
CA LEU A 32 3.44 -3.12 9.30
C LEU A 32 2.30 -2.98 8.28
N PHE A 33 1.86 -1.76 7.96
CA PHE A 33 0.76 -1.57 7.00
C PHE A 33 1.12 -2.02 5.57
N PRO A 34 2.27 -1.65 4.98
CA PRO A 34 2.67 -2.17 3.66
C PRO A 34 2.87 -3.68 3.64
N VAL A 35 3.39 -4.26 4.73
CA VAL A 35 3.59 -5.72 4.85
C VAL A 35 2.24 -6.43 4.91
N PHE A 36 1.30 -5.95 5.72
CA PHE A 36 -0.07 -6.50 5.75
C PHE A 36 -0.79 -6.32 4.43
N ALA A 37 -0.57 -5.20 3.71
CA ALA A 37 -1.09 -5.00 2.37
C ALA A 37 -0.58 -6.08 1.41
N ALA A 38 0.75 -6.27 1.34
CA ALA A 38 1.36 -7.27 0.46
C ALA A 38 0.88 -8.70 0.78
N ILE A 39 0.82 -9.05 2.08
CA ILE A 39 0.31 -10.36 2.52
C ILE A 39 -1.16 -10.52 2.15
N SER A 40 -2.00 -9.50 2.37
CA SER A 40 -3.43 -9.57 2.06
C SER A 40 -3.68 -9.78 0.57
N VAL A 41 -2.94 -9.07 -0.28
CA VAL A 41 -3.03 -9.21 -1.74
C VAL A 41 -2.52 -10.59 -2.17
N ALA A 42 -1.40 -11.06 -1.62
CA ALA A 42 -0.87 -12.38 -1.93
C ALA A 42 -1.85 -13.50 -1.56
N ILE A 43 -2.46 -13.43 -0.37
CA ILE A 43 -3.49 -14.38 0.05
C ILE A 43 -4.71 -14.30 -0.87
N PHE A 44 -5.17 -13.09 -1.20
CA PHE A 44 -6.31 -12.89 -2.08
C PHE A 44 -6.08 -13.50 -3.48
N VAL A 45 -4.92 -13.24 -4.09
CA VAL A 45 -4.53 -13.83 -5.37
C VAL A 45 -4.45 -15.36 -5.28
N LEU A 46 -3.88 -15.89 -4.19
CA LEU A 46 -3.78 -17.33 -3.97
C LEU A 46 -5.17 -17.98 -3.88
N ILE A 47 -6.11 -17.38 -3.16
CA ILE A 47 -7.49 -17.88 -3.06
C ILE A 47 -8.18 -17.89 -4.42
N ILE A 48 -8.06 -16.81 -5.19
CA ILE A 48 -8.68 -16.70 -6.53
C ILE A 48 -8.05 -17.70 -7.51
N SER A 49 -6.73 -17.86 -7.46
CA SER A 49 -6.01 -18.84 -8.29
C SER A 49 -6.36 -20.28 -7.91
N ALA A 50 -6.40 -20.62 -6.62
CA ALA A 50 -6.76 -21.95 -6.14
C ALA A 50 -8.23 -22.30 -6.42
N GLY A 51 -9.11 -21.29 -6.52
CA GLY A 51 -10.51 -21.45 -6.89
C GLY A 51 -10.76 -21.73 -8.37
N GLY A 52 -9.73 -21.80 -9.22
CA GLY A 52 -9.87 -22.06 -10.67
C GLY A 52 -10.51 -20.92 -11.47
N TYR A 53 -10.70 -19.75 -10.86
CA TYR A 53 -11.30 -18.58 -11.51
C TYR A 53 -10.42 -18.03 -12.65
N LEU A 54 -9.11 -18.30 -12.62
CA LEU A 54 -8.16 -17.89 -13.65
C LEU A 54 -8.13 -18.83 -14.87
N ASP A 55 -8.64 -20.06 -14.74
CA ASP A 55 -8.69 -21.02 -15.86
C ASP A 55 -9.77 -20.64 -16.88
N ASN A 56 -10.72 -19.79 -16.49
CA ASN A 56 -11.80 -19.28 -17.36
C ASN A 56 -11.38 -18.03 -18.17
N LEU A 57 -10.09 -17.73 -18.26
CA LEU A 57 -9.56 -16.55 -18.97
C LEU A 57 -9.34 -16.79 -20.48
N ASP A 58 -9.45 -18.04 -20.95
CA ASP A 58 -9.28 -18.38 -22.36
C ASP A 58 -10.49 -17.93 -23.20
N THR A 59 -10.40 -16.72 -23.74
CA THR A 59 -11.45 -16.10 -24.60
C THR A 59 -11.80 -16.96 -25.83
N GLU A 60 -10.83 -17.72 -26.35
CA GLU A 60 -11.01 -18.64 -27.49
C GLU A 60 -11.99 -19.79 -27.18
N GLN A 61 -12.22 -20.12 -25.90
CA GLN A 61 -13.15 -21.16 -25.45
C GLN A 61 -14.41 -20.59 -24.78
N GLY A 62 -14.68 -19.28 -24.93
CA GLY A 62 -15.81 -18.61 -24.29
C GLY A 62 -15.50 -18.09 -22.87
N GLY A 63 -14.22 -17.96 -22.52
CA GLY A 63 -13.76 -17.39 -21.27
C GLY A 63 -14.21 -15.94 -21.06
N SER A 64 -14.43 -15.57 -19.81
CA SER A 64 -14.86 -14.22 -19.41
C SER A 64 -13.69 -13.43 -18.82
N LEU A 65 -13.60 -12.14 -19.12
CA LEU A 65 -12.65 -11.22 -18.47
C LEU A 65 -13.11 -10.83 -17.05
N ALA A 66 -14.34 -11.15 -16.66
CA ALA A 66 -14.90 -10.87 -15.33
C ALA A 66 -13.99 -11.29 -14.15
N PRO A 67 -13.43 -12.52 -14.09
CA PRO A 67 -12.52 -12.92 -13.02
C PRO A 67 -11.24 -12.08 -12.96
N LEU A 68 -10.69 -11.65 -14.10
CA LEU A 68 -9.52 -10.78 -14.14
C LEU A 68 -9.85 -9.38 -13.56
N ILE A 69 -10.98 -8.82 -13.96
CA ILE A 69 -11.46 -7.52 -13.46
C ILE A 69 -11.71 -7.61 -11.95
N LEU A 70 -12.32 -8.70 -11.46
CA LEU A 70 -12.55 -8.92 -10.03
C LEU A 70 -11.23 -9.04 -9.26
N LEU A 71 -10.22 -9.72 -9.82
CA LEU A 71 -8.90 -9.84 -9.21
C LEU A 71 -8.21 -8.48 -9.10
N ILE A 72 -8.17 -7.72 -10.20
CA ILE A 72 -7.57 -6.37 -10.23
C ILE A 72 -8.31 -5.44 -9.26
N PHE A 73 -9.64 -5.51 -9.24
CA PHE A 73 -10.45 -4.74 -8.31
C PHE A 73 -10.17 -5.07 -6.85
N GLY A 74 -10.18 -6.35 -6.49
CA GLY A 74 -9.93 -6.79 -5.12
C GLY A 74 -8.51 -6.45 -4.65
N ALA A 75 -7.51 -6.61 -5.51
CA ALA A 75 -6.13 -6.22 -5.22
C ALA A 75 -6.01 -4.71 -4.98
N ASN A 76 -6.58 -3.88 -5.87
CA ASN A 76 -6.57 -2.42 -5.70
C ASN A 76 -7.32 -1.99 -4.45
N PHE A 77 -8.45 -2.63 -4.14
CA PHE A 77 -9.20 -2.35 -2.92
C PHE A 77 -8.37 -2.58 -1.65
N LEU A 78 -7.68 -3.72 -1.56
CA LEU A 78 -6.79 -4.01 -0.44
C LEU A 78 -5.65 -2.98 -0.36
N ILE A 79 -5.02 -2.65 -1.50
CA ILE A 79 -3.93 -1.67 -1.55
C ILE A 79 -4.39 -0.30 -1.07
N VAL A 80 -5.51 0.23 -1.60
CA VAL A 80 -6.05 1.53 -1.20
C VAL A 80 -6.47 1.53 0.27
N PHE A 81 -7.02 0.42 0.76
CA PHE A 81 -7.41 0.27 2.16
C PHE A 81 -6.21 0.37 3.11
N PHE A 82 -5.16 -0.41 2.89
CA PHE A 82 -3.97 -0.36 3.74
C PHE A 82 -3.17 0.94 3.57
N ASN A 83 -3.17 1.53 2.38
CA ASN A 83 -2.59 2.86 2.17
C ASN A 83 -3.35 3.94 2.95
N SER A 84 -4.69 3.88 2.98
CA SER A 84 -5.49 4.78 3.81
C SER A 84 -5.18 4.62 5.29
N ALA A 85 -5.08 3.37 5.78
CA ALA A 85 -4.71 3.08 7.16
C ALA A 85 -3.30 3.61 7.52
N LEU A 86 -2.33 3.45 6.61
CA LEU A 86 -0.97 3.97 6.74
C LEU A 86 -0.99 5.50 6.84
N VAL A 87 -1.71 6.18 5.94
CA VAL A 87 -1.81 7.63 5.93
C VAL A 87 -2.47 8.14 7.21
N SER A 88 -3.51 7.47 7.72
CA SER A 88 -4.12 7.81 9.01
C SER A 88 -3.15 7.67 10.18
N ALA A 89 -2.40 6.58 10.26
CA ALA A 89 -1.40 6.37 11.31
C ALA A 89 -0.23 7.38 11.21
N ALA A 90 0.19 7.72 9.98
CA ALA A 90 1.21 8.74 9.75
C ALA A 90 0.72 10.13 10.19
N LEU A 91 -0.55 10.47 9.91
CA LEU A 91 -1.14 11.72 10.35
C LEU A 91 -1.27 11.80 11.88
N GLU A 92 -1.60 10.70 12.54
CA GLU A 92 -1.61 10.60 14.01
C GLU A 92 -0.23 10.87 14.60
N ARG A 93 0.82 10.31 13.98
CA ARG A 93 2.21 10.58 14.37
C ARG A 93 2.61 12.04 14.20
N LEU A 94 2.24 12.66 13.06
CA LEU A 94 2.54 14.06 12.79
C LEU A 94 1.85 15.02 13.77
N ARG A 95 0.71 14.61 14.34
CA ARG A 95 -0.01 15.36 15.37
C ARG A 95 0.59 15.19 16.78
N GLY A 96 1.69 14.46 16.91
CA GLY A 96 2.34 14.18 18.19
C GLY A 96 1.69 13.03 18.98
N GLY A 97 0.80 12.25 18.36
CA GLY A 97 0.22 11.05 18.94
C GLY A 97 1.14 9.83 18.84
N ASP A 98 0.69 8.73 19.44
CA ASP A 98 1.34 7.43 19.32
C ASP A 98 0.71 6.65 18.16
N PRO A 99 1.49 6.28 17.13
CA PRO A 99 0.95 5.56 15.99
C PRO A 99 0.58 4.16 16.45
N ASN A 100 -0.68 3.74 16.24
CA ASN A 100 -1.13 2.39 16.55
C ASN A 100 -1.76 1.72 15.33
N VAL A 101 -1.37 0.47 15.04
CA VAL A 101 -1.94 -0.33 13.94
C VAL A 101 -3.47 -0.42 14.01
N LYS A 102 -4.03 -0.60 15.22
CA LYS A 102 -5.48 -0.69 15.43
C LYS A 102 -6.17 0.65 15.18
N SER A 103 -5.54 1.76 15.54
CA SER A 103 -6.06 3.12 15.28
C SER A 103 -6.17 3.37 13.77
N GLY A 104 -5.08 3.13 13.03
CA GLY A 104 -5.06 3.28 11.57
C GLY A 104 -6.08 2.39 10.86
N LEU A 105 -6.17 1.11 11.26
CA LEU A 105 -7.12 0.17 10.68
C LEU A 105 -8.58 0.54 11.00
N SER A 106 -8.88 0.93 12.24
CA SER A 106 -10.21 1.39 12.66
C SER A 106 -10.63 2.64 11.88
N HIS A 107 -9.69 3.57 11.65
CA HIS A 107 -9.96 4.77 10.85
C HIS A 107 -10.25 4.42 9.38
N ALA A 108 -9.46 3.53 8.78
CA ALA A 108 -9.71 3.07 7.40
C ALA A 108 -11.07 2.36 7.28
N ILE A 109 -11.45 1.52 8.24
CA ILE A 109 -12.74 0.82 8.27
C ILE A 109 -13.91 1.81 8.35
N LYS A 110 -13.79 2.89 9.14
CA LYS A 110 -14.83 3.94 9.19
C LYS A 110 -15.06 4.61 7.83
N HIS A 111 -14.03 4.65 6.98
CA HIS A 111 -14.09 5.23 5.64
C HIS A 111 -14.16 4.17 4.53
N ILE A 112 -14.54 2.93 4.85
CA ILE A 112 -14.55 1.81 3.90
C ILE A 112 -15.39 2.10 2.65
N HIS A 113 -16.49 2.84 2.79
CA HIS A 113 -17.33 3.24 1.66
C HIS A 113 -16.59 4.15 0.68
N HIS A 114 -15.83 5.13 1.18
CA HIS A 114 -15.02 6.00 0.31
C HIS A 114 -13.88 5.23 -0.35
N ILE A 115 -13.24 4.32 0.39
CA ILE A 115 -12.19 3.43 -0.11
C ILE A 115 -12.75 2.54 -1.23
N PHE A 116 -13.95 2.00 -1.06
CA PHE A 116 -14.62 1.18 -2.07
C PHE A 116 -14.84 1.94 -3.38
N PHE A 117 -15.44 3.14 -3.33
CA PHE A 117 -15.63 3.96 -4.53
C PHE A 117 -14.32 4.37 -5.18
N TRP A 118 -13.31 4.75 -4.38
CA TRP A 118 -11.97 5.05 -4.90
C TRP A 118 -11.34 3.85 -5.60
N SER A 119 -11.55 2.65 -5.07
CA SER A 119 -10.99 1.43 -5.64
C SER A 119 -11.61 1.08 -7.00
N ILE A 120 -12.89 1.42 -7.21
CA ILE A 120 -13.53 1.32 -8.54
C ILE A 120 -12.80 2.22 -9.53
N ILE A 121 -12.57 3.49 -9.16
CA ILE A 121 -11.88 4.46 -10.03
C ILE A 121 -10.46 3.97 -10.35
N VAL A 122 -9.71 3.53 -9.33
CA VAL A 122 -8.35 2.99 -9.52
C VAL A 122 -8.36 1.77 -10.44
N THR A 123 -9.35 0.90 -10.30
CA THR A 123 -9.50 -0.29 -11.16
C THR A 123 -9.79 0.08 -12.61
N ILE A 124 -10.67 1.06 -12.84
CA ILE A 124 -10.97 1.55 -14.19
C ILE A 124 -9.72 2.17 -14.83
N VAL A 125 -8.87 2.85 -14.06
CA VAL A 125 -7.60 3.42 -14.55
C VAL A 125 -6.52 2.35 -14.79
N ALA A 126 -6.57 1.25 -14.05
CA ALA A 126 -5.59 0.17 -14.14
C ALA A 126 -5.83 -0.78 -15.33
N ILE A 127 -7.05 -0.79 -15.88
CA ILE A 127 -7.45 -1.56 -17.08
C ILE A 127 -7.16 -0.72 -18.32
#